data_AF-A0A3C0M9A3-F1
#
_entry.id   AF-A0A3C0M9A3-F1
#
_cell.length_a   1.000
_cell.length_b   1.000
_cell.length_c   1.000
_cell.angle_alpha   90.00
_cell.angle_beta   90.00
_cell.angle_gamma   90.00
#
_symmetry.space_group_name_H-M   'P 1'
#
loop_
_entity.id
_entity.type
_entity.pdbx_description
1 polymer ?
#
loop_
_entity_poly.entity_id
_entity_poly.type
_entity_poly.pdbx_seq_one_letter_code
_entity_poly.pdbx_strand_id
1 'polypeptide(L)'
;MRVQMQYWEMPDQAQALSQKALELLKQHTISATPSNYELFFQYCVSQNRDLVEALDAQLANPDGVDAAVLQALYERHCRKGTAGEAVADIGSRMQEEIKRLASLLESTGNDTSAYGKTLNAFAVQLDKGEVSTQLRTLLAGVAAATRAIEARNRNLESQLMQSGEEIKTLRGRLESLRMESLVDPLTTLANRRCFDEKIEEAVVEALAEGQDLCVLVGDIDHFKRFNDTWGHATGDQVLKLVAHCFKANVKGRDTAARYGGEE
;
A
#
# COMPACT_ATOMS: atom_id res chain seq x y z
N MET A 1 -14.28 -4.26 -15.04
CA MET A 1 -14.24 -2.82 -15.37
C MET A 1 -15.04 -2.09 -14.28
N ARG A 2 -14.39 -1.53 -13.27
CA ARG A 2 -15.02 -0.60 -12.31
C ARG A 2 -14.16 0.65 -12.25
N VAL A 3 -14.79 1.76 -12.56
CA VAL A 3 -14.21 3.08 -12.78
C VAL A 3 -13.76 3.62 -11.43
N GLN A 4 -12.45 3.83 -11.25
CA GLN A 4 -11.95 4.79 -10.26
C GLN A 4 -12.42 6.17 -10.72
N MET A 5 -13.52 6.65 -10.17
CA MET A 5 -13.99 8.01 -10.43
C MET A 5 -13.27 8.93 -9.44
N GLN A 6 -12.48 9.85 -9.99
CA GLN A 6 -11.70 10.81 -9.21
C GLN A 6 -12.64 11.93 -8.74
N TYR A 7 -12.70 12.15 -7.43
CA TYR A 7 -13.72 12.98 -6.74
C TYR A 7 -13.61 14.51 -6.94
N TRP A 8 -12.96 14.98 -8.00
CA TRP A 8 -12.75 16.42 -8.26
C TRP A 8 -13.68 17.04 -9.32
N GLU A 9 -14.61 16.27 -9.92
CA GLU A 9 -15.33 16.74 -11.12
C GLU A 9 -16.69 17.45 -10.91
N MET A 10 -17.34 17.44 -9.74
CA MET A 10 -18.63 18.17 -9.53
C MET A 10 -18.85 18.69 -8.08
N PRO A 11 -18.47 19.94 -7.75
CA PRO A 11 -18.54 20.49 -6.39
C PRO A 11 -19.97 20.62 -5.82
N ASP A 12 -20.97 20.93 -6.65
CA ASP A 12 -22.36 21.12 -6.19
C ASP A 12 -23.00 19.80 -5.72
N GLN A 13 -22.63 18.67 -6.33
CA GLN A 13 -23.12 17.35 -5.92
C GLN A 13 -22.46 16.86 -4.63
N ALA A 14 -21.16 17.15 -4.44
CA ALA A 14 -20.44 16.81 -3.22
C ALA A 14 -20.99 17.56 -1.99
N GLN A 15 -21.38 18.82 -2.16
CA GLN A 15 -22.00 19.62 -1.08
C GLN A 15 -23.36 19.05 -0.66
N ALA A 16 -24.22 18.69 -1.62
CA ALA A 16 -25.52 18.08 -1.33
C ALA A 16 -25.39 16.71 -0.63
N LEU A 17 -24.41 15.89 -1.03
CA LEU A 17 -24.14 14.58 -0.43
C LEU A 17 -23.55 14.69 0.98
N SER A 18 -22.65 15.64 1.20
CA SER A 18 -22.10 15.97 2.52
C SER A 18 -23.19 16.42 3.49
N GLN A 19 -24.10 17.29 3.02
CA GLN A 19 -25.22 17.78 3.81
C GLN A 19 -26.19 16.66 4.19
N LYS A 20 -26.47 15.74 3.26
CA LYS A 20 -27.29 14.54 3.51
C LYS A 20 -26.64 13.57 4.51
N ALA A 21 -25.32 13.37 4.43
CA ALA A 21 -24.59 12.52 5.38
C ALA A 21 -24.61 13.10 6.81
N LEU A 22 -24.42 14.42 6.96
CA LEU A 22 -24.52 15.11 8.25
C LEU A 22 -25.93 15.08 8.83
N GLU A 23 -26.95 15.18 7.97
CA GLU A 23 -28.34 15.10 8.39
C GLU A 23 -28.68 13.71 8.94
N LEU A 24 -28.21 12.64 8.29
CA LEU A 24 -28.36 11.26 8.77
C LEU A 24 -27.67 11.03 10.12
N LEU A 25 -26.43 11.53 10.28
CA LEU A 25 -25.72 11.45 11.57
C LEU A 25 -26.51 12.15 12.69
N LYS A 26 -27.11 13.30 12.39
CA LYS A 26 -27.92 14.07 13.34
C LYS A 26 -29.25 13.39 13.67
N GLN A 27 -29.93 12.81 12.67
CA GLN A 27 -31.20 12.11 12.84
C GLN A 27 -31.07 10.86 13.73
N HIS A 28 -29.95 10.14 13.61
CA HIS A 28 -29.70 8.93 14.39
C HIS A 28 -28.87 9.16 15.66
N THR A 29 -28.64 10.42 16.05
CA THR A 29 -27.87 10.80 17.26
C THR A 29 -26.45 10.22 17.29
N ILE A 30 -25.83 10.06 16.12
CA ILE A 30 -24.48 9.52 15.97
C ILE A 30 -23.47 10.66 16.06
N SER A 31 -22.37 10.44 16.78
CA SER A 31 -21.31 11.44 16.89
C SER A 31 -20.61 11.65 15.53
N ALA A 32 -20.48 12.92 15.13
CA ALA A 32 -19.83 13.35 13.88
C ALA A 32 -18.30 13.30 13.99
N THR A 33 -17.77 12.14 14.38
CA THR A 33 -16.34 11.84 14.30
C THR A 33 -15.92 11.66 12.84
N PRO A 34 -14.65 11.90 12.47
CA PRO A 34 -14.15 11.74 11.11
C PRO A 34 -14.50 10.39 10.48
N SER A 35 -14.38 9.29 11.24
CA SER A 35 -14.66 7.91 10.79
C SER A 35 -16.13 7.71 10.41
N ASN A 36 -17.05 8.15 11.29
CA ASN A 36 -18.49 8.08 11.04
C ASN A 36 -18.92 8.97 9.87
N TYR A 37 -18.33 10.16 9.73
CA TYR A 37 -18.61 11.03 8.61
C TYR A 37 -18.19 10.39 7.28
N GLU A 38 -17.00 9.81 7.21
CA GLU A 38 -16.51 9.12 6.02
C GLU A 38 -17.37 7.91 5.64
N LEU A 39 -17.80 7.13 6.64
CA LEU A 39 -18.69 5.99 6.46
C LEU A 39 -20.06 6.39 5.86
N PHE A 40 -20.70 7.40 6.43
CA PHE A 40 -22.01 7.89 5.98
C PHE A 40 -21.93 8.67 4.66
N PHE A 41 -20.78 9.30 4.39
CA PHE A 41 -20.51 9.90 3.08
C PHE A 41 -20.42 8.82 2.00
N GLN A 42 -19.69 7.72 2.25
CA GLN A 42 -19.63 6.58 1.33
C GLN A 42 -20.99 5.89 1.13
N TYR A 43 -21.81 5.84 2.17
CA TYR A 43 -23.20 5.38 2.09
C TYR A 43 -24.03 6.25 1.11
N CYS A 44 -23.97 7.58 1.25
CA CYS A 44 -24.71 8.51 0.39
C CYS A 44 -24.25 8.50 -1.08
N VAL A 45 -22.99 8.19 -1.35
CA VAL A 45 -22.38 8.18 -2.69
C VAL A 45 -22.80 6.93 -3.51
N SER A 46 -23.43 5.92 -2.88
CA SER A 46 -24.06 4.75 -3.53
C SER A 46 -23.16 3.96 -4.49
N GLN A 47 -22.15 3.25 -3.96
CA GLN A 47 -21.38 2.28 -4.76
C GLN A 47 -21.07 0.94 -4.08
N ASN A 48 -21.34 0.78 -2.78
CA ASN A 48 -21.07 -0.47 -2.06
C ASN A 48 -22.36 -1.05 -1.47
N ARG A 49 -22.93 -2.06 -2.16
CA ARG A 49 -24.18 -2.70 -1.78
C ARG A 49 -24.10 -3.38 -0.42
N ASP A 50 -22.97 -4.01 -0.10
CA ASP A 50 -22.74 -4.68 1.19
C ASP A 50 -22.71 -3.67 2.34
N LEU A 51 -22.10 -2.48 2.11
CA LEU A 51 -22.08 -1.40 3.10
C LEU A 51 -23.48 -0.82 3.31
N VAL A 52 -24.23 -0.60 2.23
CA VAL A 52 -25.60 -0.04 2.28
C VAL A 52 -26.54 -0.99 3.00
N GLU A 53 -26.54 -2.28 2.67
CA GLU A 53 -27.39 -3.28 3.33
C GLU A 53 -27.05 -3.41 4.83
N ALA A 54 -25.76 -3.32 5.20
CA ALA A 54 -25.33 -3.39 6.59
C ALA A 54 -25.65 -2.10 7.39
N LEU A 55 -25.49 -0.92 6.79
CA LEU A 55 -25.89 0.34 7.44
C LEU A 55 -27.42 0.44 7.55
N ASP A 56 -28.18 0.06 6.53
CA ASP A 56 -29.65 0.08 6.57
C ASP A 56 -30.17 -0.84 7.69
N ALA A 57 -29.56 -2.01 7.87
CA ALA A 57 -29.90 -2.92 8.97
C ALA A 57 -29.63 -2.32 10.36
N GLN A 58 -28.59 -1.49 10.50
CA GLN A 58 -28.28 -0.78 11.74
C GLN A 58 -29.18 0.44 11.96
N LEU A 59 -29.50 1.18 10.90
CA LEU A 59 -30.40 2.34 10.95
C LEU A 59 -31.86 1.94 11.22
N ALA A 60 -32.24 0.71 10.86
CA ALA A 60 -33.55 0.13 11.15
C ALA A 60 -33.66 -0.50 12.56
N ASN A 61 -32.57 -0.54 13.33
CA ASN A 61 -32.56 -1.15 14.66
C ASN A 61 -33.30 -0.26 15.69
N PRO A 62 -34.35 -0.75 16.38
CA PRO A 62 -35.10 0.03 17.37
C PRO A 62 -34.29 0.44 18.61
N ASP A 63 -33.24 -0.33 18.93
CA ASP A 63 -32.40 -0.12 20.12
C ASP A 63 -31.30 0.94 19.91
N GLY A 64 -31.27 1.58 18.74
CA GLY A 64 -30.28 2.59 18.37
C GLY A 64 -29.09 2.01 17.61
N VAL A 65 -28.26 2.91 17.07
CA VAL A 65 -27.10 2.53 16.27
C VAL A 65 -25.91 2.26 17.18
N ASP A 66 -25.38 1.04 17.12
CA ASP A 66 -24.22 0.63 17.91
C ASP A 66 -22.92 1.20 17.32
N ALA A 67 -22.18 1.96 18.14
CA ALA A 67 -20.88 2.53 17.78
C ALA A 67 -19.83 1.45 17.44
N ALA A 68 -19.89 0.28 18.08
CA ALA A 68 -18.99 -0.83 17.78
C ALA A 68 -19.24 -1.41 16.38
N VAL A 69 -20.51 -1.50 15.97
CA VAL A 69 -20.88 -1.98 14.63
C VAL A 69 -20.51 -0.95 13.56
N LEU A 70 -20.71 0.34 13.82
CA LEU A 70 -20.26 1.40 12.91
C LEU A 70 -18.74 1.37 12.70
N GLN A 71 -17.97 1.17 13.78
CA GLN A 71 -16.52 1.04 13.72
C GLN A 71 -16.10 -0.20 12.92
N ALA A 72 -16.74 -1.35 13.13
CA ALA A 72 -16.48 -2.57 12.37
C ALA A 72 -16.81 -2.41 10.87
N LEU A 73 -17.88 -1.68 10.52
CA LEU A 73 -18.22 -1.37 9.14
C LEU A 73 -17.22 -0.41 8.49
N TYR A 74 -16.74 0.58 9.24
CA TYR A 74 -15.65 1.47 8.81
C TYR A 74 -14.36 0.69 8.56
N GLU A 75 -13.99 -0.22 9.44
CA GLU A 75 -12.80 -1.05 9.27
C GLU A 75 -12.90 -2.00 8.08
N ARG A 76 -14.08 -2.58 7.87
CA ARG A 76 -14.33 -3.52 6.76
C ARG A 76 -14.34 -2.85 5.39
N HIS A 77 -14.89 -1.64 5.29
CA HIS A 77 -15.21 -1.01 4.01
C HIS A 77 -14.43 0.27 3.72
N CYS A 78 -13.98 1.01 4.74
CA CYS A 78 -13.26 2.27 4.58
C CYS A 78 -11.75 2.13 4.87
N ARG A 79 -11.33 1.28 5.83
CA ARG A 79 -9.91 1.14 6.28
C ARG A 79 -8.98 0.39 5.30
N LYS A 80 -9.48 -0.26 4.24
CA LYS A 80 -8.66 -0.97 3.21
C LYS A 80 -7.72 -0.08 2.38
N GLY A 81 -7.39 1.12 2.85
CA GLY A 81 -6.52 2.06 2.18
C GLY A 81 -5.69 2.88 3.16
N THR A 82 -4.88 2.24 4.02
CA THR A 82 -3.72 2.97 4.53
C THR A 82 -2.76 3.22 3.36
N ALA A 83 -2.28 4.46 3.21
CA ALA A 83 -1.43 4.85 2.08
C ALA A 83 -0.18 3.96 1.91
N GLY A 84 0.31 3.36 3.00
CA GLY A 84 1.46 2.46 2.97
C GLY A 84 1.16 1.08 2.37
N GLU A 85 0.02 0.47 2.69
CA GLU A 85 -0.41 -0.80 2.07
C GLU A 85 -0.80 -0.61 0.61
N ALA A 86 -1.41 0.52 0.27
CA ALA A 86 -1.71 0.86 -1.12
C ALA A 86 -0.43 0.97 -1.97
N VAL A 87 0.65 1.56 -1.45
CA VAL A 87 1.96 1.63 -2.13
C VAL A 87 2.63 0.25 -2.21
N ALA A 88 2.48 -0.59 -1.18
CA ALA A 88 2.94 -1.98 -1.16
C ALA A 88 2.15 -2.91 -2.11
N ASP A 89 0.90 -2.61 -2.41
CA ASP A 89 0.12 -3.34 -3.42
C ASP A 89 0.44 -2.83 -4.83
N ILE A 90 0.41 -1.50 -5.04
CA ILE A 90 0.67 -0.86 -6.35
C ILE A 90 2.02 -1.30 -6.92
N GLY A 91 3.09 -1.25 -6.11
CA GLY A 91 4.40 -1.63 -6.64
C GLY A 91 4.55 -3.12 -6.92
N SER A 92 3.78 -3.99 -6.27
CA SER A 92 3.85 -5.45 -6.47
C SER A 92 3.15 -5.80 -7.78
N ARG A 93 1.99 -5.19 -8.02
CA ARG A 93 1.31 -5.24 -9.31
C ARG A 93 2.18 -4.64 -10.43
N MET A 94 2.86 -3.52 -10.17
CA MET A 94 3.77 -2.91 -11.15
C MET A 94 4.95 -3.83 -11.50
N GLN A 95 5.51 -4.56 -10.53
CA GLN A 95 6.57 -5.55 -10.78
C GLN A 95 6.07 -6.73 -11.61
N GLU A 96 4.89 -7.27 -11.29
CA GLU A 96 4.28 -8.33 -12.11
C GLU A 96 4.08 -7.86 -13.55
N GLU A 97 3.63 -6.62 -13.74
CA GLU A 97 3.36 -6.10 -15.08
C GLU A 97 4.64 -5.75 -15.84
N ILE A 98 5.69 -5.26 -15.18
CA ILE A 98 7.03 -5.11 -15.79
C ILE A 98 7.57 -6.47 -16.21
N LYS A 99 7.47 -7.49 -15.35
CA LYS A 99 7.93 -8.85 -15.67
C LYS A 99 7.17 -9.44 -16.85
N ARG A 100 5.86 -9.19 -16.90
CA ARG A 100 5.00 -9.62 -18.01
C ARG A 100 5.40 -8.93 -19.32
N LEU A 101 5.59 -7.61 -19.29
CA LEU A 101 6.06 -6.83 -20.45
C LEU A 101 7.44 -7.27 -20.93
N ALA A 102 8.37 -7.54 -20.00
CA ALA A 102 9.70 -8.05 -20.34
C ALA A 102 9.60 -9.38 -21.09
N SER A 103 8.82 -10.34 -20.58
CA SER A 103 8.64 -11.64 -21.26
C SER A 103 7.98 -11.52 -22.65
N LEU A 104 7.04 -10.58 -22.81
CA LEU A 104 6.40 -10.33 -24.11
C LEU A 104 7.41 -9.73 -25.11
N LEU A 105 8.25 -8.80 -24.66
CA LEU A 105 9.28 -8.19 -25.50
C LEU A 105 10.39 -9.18 -25.87
N GLU A 106 10.77 -10.06 -24.95
CA GLU A 106 11.74 -11.15 -25.21
C GLU A 106 11.22 -12.07 -26.33
N SER A 107 9.96 -12.53 -26.22
CA SER A 107 9.34 -13.37 -27.26
C SER A 107 9.22 -12.64 -28.61
N THR A 108 8.79 -11.38 -28.59
CA THR A 108 8.70 -10.54 -29.81
C THR A 108 10.09 -10.33 -30.43
N GLY A 109 11.12 -10.15 -29.60
CA GLY A 109 12.51 -10.04 -30.02
C GLY A 109 13.00 -11.32 -30.71
N ASN A 110 12.70 -12.49 -30.14
CA ASN A 110 13.04 -13.78 -30.71
C ASN A 110 12.35 -14.03 -32.06
N ASP A 111 11.05 -13.73 -32.17
CA ASP A 111 10.28 -13.85 -33.42
C ASP A 111 10.82 -12.90 -34.50
N THR A 112 11.11 -11.65 -34.13
CA THR A 112 11.69 -10.67 -35.05
C THR A 112 13.07 -11.13 -35.53
N SER A 113 13.89 -11.73 -34.65
CA SER A 113 15.19 -12.31 -35.02
C SER A 113 15.08 -13.49 -35.97
N ALA A 114 14.07 -14.34 -35.78
CA ALA A 114 13.77 -15.43 -36.71
C ALA A 114 13.38 -14.88 -38.10
N TYR A 115 12.52 -13.86 -38.15
CA TYR A 115 12.19 -13.17 -39.40
C TYR A 115 13.42 -12.56 -40.08
N GLY A 116 14.29 -11.89 -39.33
CA GLY A 116 15.51 -11.28 -39.85
C GLY A 116 16.46 -12.30 -40.47
N LYS A 117 16.62 -13.47 -39.84
CA LYS A 117 17.42 -14.59 -40.38
C LYS A 117 16.83 -15.15 -41.66
N THR A 118 15.52 -15.38 -41.73
CA THR A 118 14.84 -15.90 -42.92
C THR A 118 14.94 -14.93 -44.09
N LEU A 119 14.71 -13.62 -43.85
CA LEU A 119 14.86 -12.58 -44.88
C LEU A 119 16.29 -12.49 -45.40
N ASN A 120 17.28 -12.60 -44.51
CA ASN A 120 18.69 -12.58 -44.91
C ASN A 120 19.07 -13.84 -45.72
N ALA A 121 18.53 -15.01 -45.37
CA ALA A 121 18.72 -16.24 -46.15
C ALA A 121 18.14 -16.12 -47.57
N PHE A 122 16.94 -15.54 -47.71
CA PHE A 122 16.35 -15.25 -49.02
C PHE A 122 17.18 -14.24 -49.82
N ALA A 123 17.66 -13.17 -49.18
CA ALA A 123 18.53 -12.18 -49.84
C ALA A 123 19.80 -12.84 -50.43
N VAL A 124 20.43 -13.75 -49.68
CA VAL A 124 21.64 -14.49 -50.13
C VAL A 124 21.34 -15.47 -51.26
N GLN A 125 20.18 -16.14 -51.25
CA GLN A 125 19.78 -17.05 -52.32
C GLN A 125 19.47 -16.31 -53.64
N LEU A 126 18.85 -15.13 -53.55
CA LEU A 126 18.50 -14.30 -54.72
C LEU A 126 19.72 -13.65 -55.36
N ASP A 127 20.81 -13.46 -54.61
CA ASP A 127 22.07 -12.95 -55.14
C ASP A 127 22.73 -13.93 -56.13
N LYS A 128 22.40 -15.23 -56.01
CA LYS A 128 22.89 -16.33 -56.88
C LYS A 128 22.04 -16.58 -58.13
N GLY A 129 20.90 -15.91 -58.30
CA GLY A 129 19.99 -16.08 -59.45
C GLY A 129 19.74 -14.80 -60.24
N GLU A 130 19.19 -14.93 -61.46
CA GLU A 130 18.73 -13.80 -62.29
C GLU A 130 17.43 -13.19 -61.73
N VAL A 131 17.55 -12.34 -60.71
CA VAL A 131 16.41 -11.63 -60.11
C VAL A 131 16.61 -10.14 -60.25
N SER A 132 15.53 -9.41 -60.54
CA SER A 132 15.58 -7.96 -60.79
C SER A 132 16.22 -7.21 -59.62
N THR A 133 17.06 -6.24 -59.97
CA THR A 133 17.81 -5.40 -59.01
C THR A 133 16.87 -4.72 -58.01
N GLN A 134 15.66 -4.35 -58.43
CA GLN A 134 14.62 -3.75 -57.58
C GLN A 134 14.11 -4.69 -56.47
N LEU A 135 13.95 -5.99 -56.76
CA LEU A 135 13.50 -6.97 -55.76
C LEU A 135 14.58 -7.17 -54.67
N ARG A 136 15.86 -7.18 -55.08
CA ARG A 136 17.01 -7.26 -54.16
C ARG A 136 17.06 -6.03 -53.23
N THR A 137 16.84 -4.83 -53.77
CA THR A 137 16.82 -3.59 -52.97
C THR A 137 15.69 -3.57 -51.94
N LEU A 138 14.47 -3.99 -52.32
CA LEU A 138 13.34 -4.06 -51.39
C LEU A 138 13.58 -5.06 -50.26
N LEU A 139 14.08 -6.25 -50.57
CA LEU A 139 14.38 -7.28 -49.56
C LEU A 139 15.51 -6.87 -48.62
N ALA A 140 16.55 -6.21 -49.13
CA ALA A 140 17.60 -5.63 -48.30
C ALA A 140 17.04 -4.55 -47.35
N GLY A 141 16.08 -3.75 -47.82
CA GLY A 141 15.36 -2.76 -47.01
C GLY A 141 14.56 -3.39 -45.88
N VAL A 142 13.78 -4.44 -46.16
CA VAL A 142 13.01 -5.16 -45.13
C VAL A 142 13.95 -5.83 -44.12
N ALA A 143 15.00 -6.52 -44.57
CA ALA A 143 15.99 -7.13 -43.67
C ALA A 143 16.70 -6.10 -42.77
N ALA A 144 17.01 -4.92 -43.30
CA ALA A 144 17.56 -3.82 -42.51
C ALA A 144 16.55 -3.29 -41.48
N ALA A 145 15.28 -3.12 -41.87
CA ALA A 145 14.22 -2.69 -40.97
C ALA A 145 13.98 -3.71 -39.84
N THR A 146 13.99 -5.01 -40.14
CA THR A 146 13.85 -6.07 -39.13
C THR A 146 14.98 -6.04 -38.11
N ARG A 147 16.24 -5.91 -38.57
CA ARG A 147 17.40 -5.76 -37.66
C ARG A 147 17.32 -4.52 -36.78
N ALA A 148 16.80 -3.41 -37.31
CA ALA A 148 16.61 -2.19 -36.54
C ALA A 148 15.55 -2.37 -35.43
N ILE A 149 14.47 -3.09 -35.73
CA ILE A 149 13.43 -3.44 -34.73
C ILE A 149 14.02 -4.36 -33.66
N GLU A 150 14.79 -5.39 -34.02
CA GLU A 150 15.46 -6.26 -33.05
C GLU A 150 16.39 -5.50 -32.11
N ALA A 151 17.17 -4.57 -32.64
CA ALA A 151 18.06 -3.74 -31.83
C ALA A 151 17.28 -2.85 -30.86
N ARG A 152 16.15 -2.30 -31.32
CA ARG A 152 15.29 -1.45 -30.50
C ARG A 152 14.57 -2.23 -29.40
N ASN A 153 14.07 -3.44 -29.70
CA ASN A 153 13.45 -4.32 -28.72
C ASN A 153 14.42 -4.72 -27.61
N ARG A 154 15.66 -5.11 -27.97
CA ARG A 154 16.70 -5.42 -26.98
C ARG A 154 17.04 -4.24 -26.07
N ASN A 155 17.04 -3.02 -26.60
CA ASN A 155 17.27 -1.82 -25.79
C ASN A 155 16.10 -1.57 -24.82
N LEU A 156 14.85 -1.66 -25.30
CA LEU A 156 13.66 -1.53 -24.46
C LEU A 156 13.60 -2.57 -23.34
N GLU A 157 13.96 -3.82 -23.65
CA GLU A 157 14.04 -4.90 -22.67
C GLU A 157 15.06 -4.58 -21.57
N SER A 158 16.26 -4.12 -21.95
CA SER A 158 17.28 -3.69 -20.99
C SER A 158 16.80 -2.52 -20.10
N GLN A 159 16.09 -1.55 -20.67
CA GLN A 159 15.55 -0.41 -19.92
C GLN A 159 14.47 -0.86 -18.91
N LEU A 160 13.57 -1.75 -19.31
CA LEU A 160 12.53 -2.29 -18.42
C LEU A 160 13.12 -3.06 -17.25
N MET A 161 14.16 -3.88 -17.49
CA MET A 161 14.85 -4.58 -16.42
C MET A 161 15.51 -3.62 -15.43
N GLN A 162 16.15 -2.55 -15.93
CA GLN A 162 16.74 -1.51 -15.08
C GLN A 162 15.68 -0.81 -14.22
N SER A 163 14.58 -0.35 -14.83
CA SER A 163 13.48 0.29 -14.09
C SER A 163 12.85 -0.65 -13.05
N GLY A 164 12.73 -1.95 -13.35
CA GLY A 164 12.25 -2.94 -12.41
C GLY A 164 13.11 -3.05 -11.14
N GLU A 165 14.43 -3.04 -11.29
CA GLU A 165 15.36 -3.12 -10.15
C GLU A 165 15.42 -1.79 -9.35
N GLU A 166 15.30 -0.64 -10.04
CA GLU A 166 15.18 0.66 -9.38
C GLU A 166 13.93 0.74 -8.50
N ILE A 167 12.77 0.31 -9.02
CA ILE A 167 11.52 0.24 -8.26
C ILE A 167 11.69 -0.65 -7.03
N LYS A 168 12.27 -1.85 -7.19
CA LYS A 168 12.54 -2.76 -6.08
C LYS A 168 13.41 -2.12 -5.00
N THR A 169 14.46 -1.41 -5.40
CA THR A 169 15.36 -0.71 -4.49
C THR A 169 14.65 0.40 -3.72
N LEU A 170 13.86 1.22 -4.42
CA LEU A 170 13.08 2.30 -3.80
C LEU A 170 12.08 1.75 -2.77
N ARG A 171 11.42 0.63 -3.08
CA ARG A 171 10.51 -0.05 -2.14
C ARG A 171 11.21 -0.54 -0.90
N GLY A 172 12.36 -1.19 -1.04
CA GLY A 172 13.16 -1.63 0.10
C GLY A 172 13.52 -0.47 1.02
N ARG A 173 13.94 0.67 0.46
CA ARG A 173 14.23 1.88 1.23
C ARG A 173 12.99 2.45 1.93
N LEU A 174 11.86 2.48 1.23
CA LEU A 174 10.61 3.01 1.78
C LEU A 174 10.11 2.15 2.96
N GLU A 175 10.26 0.83 2.84
CA GLU A 175 9.96 -0.12 3.92
C GLU A 175 10.92 0.04 5.11
N SER A 176 12.23 0.20 4.85
CA SER A 176 13.20 0.48 5.92
C SER A 176 12.89 1.79 6.65
N LEU A 177 12.58 2.86 5.91
CA LEU A 177 12.18 4.14 6.50
C LEU A 177 10.88 4.02 7.30
N ARG A 178 9.94 3.19 6.84
CA ARG A 178 8.71 2.91 7.58
C ARG A 178 9.03 2.18 8.89
N MET A 179 9.86 1.15 8.86
CA MET A 179 10.28 0.41 10.05
C MET A 179 11.05 1.27 11.04
N GLU A 180 11.95 2.14 10.56
CA GLU A 180 12.64 3.13 11.40
C GLU A 180 11.65 4.13 12.04
N SER A 181 10.57 4.47 11.34
CA SER A 181 9.49 5.32 11.85
C SER A 181 8.57 4.61 12.86
N LEU A 182 8.73 3.31 13.11
CA LEU A 182 7.90 2.54 14.06
C LEU A 182 8.61 2.25 15.38
N VAL A 183 9.88 2.64 15.52
CA VAL A 183 10.70 2.40 16.70
C VAL A 183 10.99 3.72 17.41
N ASP A 184 10.99 3.73 18.74
CA ASP A 184 11.45 4.87 19.53
C ASP A 184 12.99 4.93 19.49
N PRO A 185 13.60 6.03 19.01
CA PRO A 185 15.03 6.11 18.82
C PRO A 185 15.83 6.10 20.13
N LEU A 186 15.21 6.44 21.27
CA LEU A 186 15.88 6.45 22.56
C LEU A 186 15.95 5.05 23.19
N THR A 187 14.82 4.34 23.20
CA THR A 187 14.65 3.07 23.93
C THR A 187 14.71 1.83 23.05
N THR A 188 14.58 1.99 21.73
CA THR A 188 14.49 0.90 20.74
C THR A 188 13.27 -0.02 20.91
N LEU A 189 12.28 0.40 21.70
CA LEU A 189 10.95 -0.21 21.74
C LEU A 189 10.11 0.25 20.55
N ALA A 190 8.98 -0.41 20.32
CA ALA A 190 7.96 0.15 19.43
C ALA A 190 7.58 1.56 19.91
N ASN A 191 7.35 2.48 18.98
CA ASN A 191 6.80 3.79 19.34
C ASN A 191 5.27 3.74 19.38
N ARG A 192 4.66 4.85 19.82
CA ARG A 192 3.21 5.01 19.88
C ARG A 192 2.48 4.58 18.60
N ARG A 193 2.99 4.96 17.42
CA ARG A 193 2.37 4.58 16.14
C ARG A 193 2.35 3.06 15.95
N CYS A 194 3.47 2.40 16.25
CA CYS A 194 3.56 0.95 16.15
C CYS A 194 2.66 0.25 17.17
N PHE A 195 2.54 0.81 18.39
CA PHE A 195 1.58 0.32 19.38
C PHE A 195 0.14 0.40 18.87
N ASP A 196 -0.27 1.55 18.32
CA ASP A 196 -1.62 1.76 17.78
C ASP A 196 -1.93 0.76 16.64
N GLU A 197 -0.97 0.53 15.74
CA GLU A 197 -1.11 -0.48 14.67
C GLU A 197 -1.20 -1.91 15.26
N LYS A 198 -0.38 -2.24 16.26
CA LYS A 198 -0.31 -3.59 16.85
C LYS A 198 -1.49 -3.94 17.75
N ILE A 199 -2.04 -2.98 18.50
CA ILE A 199 -3.20 -3.23 19.36
C ILE A 199 -4.44 -3.51 18.53
N GLU A 200 -4.61 -2.82 17.39
CA GLU A 200 -5.70 -3.10 16.46
C GLU A 200 -5.61 -4.53 15.89
N GLU A 201 -4.40 -4.96 15.48
CA GLU A 201 -4.17 -6.35 15.03
C GLU A 201 -4.47 -7.37 16.13
N ALA A 202 -3.98 -7.12 17.34
CA ALA A 202 -4.13 -8.04 18.48
C ALA A 202 -5.60 -8.19 18.92
N VAL A 203 -6.41 -7.13 18.84
CA VAL A 203 -7.85 -7.19 19.10
C VAL A 203 -8.56 -8.09 18.09
N VAL A 204 -8.23 -7.96 16.80
CA VAL A 204 -8.81 -8.79 15.74
C VAL A 204 -8.42 -10.26 15.92
N GLU A 205 -7.15 -10.55 16.22
CA GLU A 205 -6.66 -11.91 16.47
C GLU A 205 -7.33 -12.54 17.70
N ALA A 206 -7.41 -11.80 18.81
CA ALA A 206 -8.06 -12.25 20.05
C ALA A 206 -9.54 -12.60 19.84
N LEU A 207 -10.28 -11.75 19.09
CA LEU A 207 -11.68 -12.03 18.75
C LEU A 207 -11.84 -13.25 17.84
N ALA A 208 -10.93 -13.44 16.88
CA ALA A 208 -10.97 -14.56 15.95
C ALA A 208 -10.60 -15.90 16.61
N GLU A 209 -9.61 -15.90 17.51
CA GLU A 209 -9.15 -17.09 18.24
C GLU A 209 -9.97 -17.35 19.52
N GLY A 210 -10.81 -16.40 19.95
CA GLY A 210 -11.56 -16.47 21.20
C GLY A 210 -10.64 -16.43 22.44
N GLN A 211 -9.52 -15.71 22.36
CA GLN A 211 -8.53 -15.58 23.43
C GLN A 211 -8.66 -14.24 24.15
N ASP A 212 -8.24 -14.20 25.42
CA ASP A 212 -8.20 -12.97 26.19
C ASP A 212 -7.00 -12.09 25.77
N LEU A 213 -7.24 -10.78 25.64
CA LEU A 213 -6.20 -9.77 25.40
C LEU A 213 -6.02 -8.90 26.65
N CYS A 214 -4.77 -8.65 27.04
CA CYS A 214 -4.42 -7.78 28.15
C CYS A 214 -3.54 -6.63 27.67
N VAL A 215 -3.79 -5.42 28.17
CA VAL A 215 -2.96 -4.23 27.96
C VAL A 215 -2.43 -3.76 29.31
N LEU A 216 -1.11 -3.59 29.39
CA LEU A 216 -0.43 -3.02 30.56
C LEU A 216 0.11 -1.64 30.17
N VAL A 217 -0.27 -0.62 30.93
CA VAL A 217 0.28 0.73 30.83
C VAL A 217 1.03 1.03 32.12
N GLY A 218 2.28 1.46 32.01
CA GLY A 218 3.12 1.87 33.13
C GLY A 218 3.61 3.29 32.92
N ASP A 219 3.79 4.02 34.02
CA ASP A 219 4.33 5.38 34.03
C ASP A 219 5.49 5.43 35.05
N ILE A 220 6.57 6.17 34.75
CA ILE A 220 7.69 6.32 35.68
C ILE A 220 7.36 7.42 36.70
N ASP A 221 7.01 6.99 37.91
CA ASP A 221 6.67 7.89 39.01
C ASP A 221 7.72 8.99 39.23
N HIS A 222 7.24 10.24 39.26
CA HIS A 222 8.04 11.43 39.54
C HIS A 222 9.23 11.68 38.57
N PHE A 223 9.17 11.17 37.33
CA PHE A 223 10.26 11.30 36.37
C PHE A 223 10.67 12.75 36.08
N LYS A 224 9.72 13.68 36.00
CA LYS A 224 10.02 15.12 35.87
C LYS A 224 10.92 15.65 37.00
N ARG A 225 10.62 15.32 38.26
CA ARG A 225 11.42 15.75 39.42
C ARG A 225 12.83 15.16 39.38
N PHE A 226 12.95 13.92 38.90
CA PHE A 226 14.25 13.29 38.67
C PHE A 226 15.06 14.05 37.62
N ASN A 227 14.45 14.39 36.47
CA ASN A 227 15.09 15.19 35.42
C ASN A 227 15.50 16.58 35.91
N ASP A 228 14.68 17.24 36.71
CA ASP A 228 14.99 18.55 37.28
C ASP A 228 16.20 18.50 38.24
N THR A 229 16.45 17.34 38.87
CA THR A 229 17.54 17.14 39.83
C THR A 229 18.83 16.68 39.17
N TRP A 230 18.76 15.79 38.18
CA TRP A 230 19.91 15.06 37.61
C TRP A 230 20.15 15.33 36.12
N GLY A 231 19.30 16.14 35.50
CA GLY A 231 19.36 16.48 34.09
C GLY A 231 18.78 15.41 33.16
N HIS A 232 18.27 15.85 32.00
CA HIS A 232 17.63 14.99 31.00
C HIS A 232 18.52 13.85 30.50
N ALA A 233 19.83 14.08 30.33
CA ALA A 233 20.76 13.04 29.88
C ALA A 233 20.80 11.83 30.84
N THR A 234 20.62 12.06 32.14
CA THR A 234 20.54 11.00 33.15
C THR A 234 19.17 10.32 33.12
N GLY A 235 18.09 11.09 32.94
CA GLY A 235 16.74 10.56 32.74
C GLY A 235 16.62 9.64 31.52
N ASP A 236 17.30 9.98 30.42
CA ASP A 236 17.37 9.15 29.22
C ASP A 236 17.96 7.76 29.49
N GLN A 237 18.92 7.66 30.42
CA GLN A 237 19.48 6.37 30.83
C GLN A 237 18.48 5.56 31.66
N VAL A 238 17.69 6.22 32.50
CA VAL A 238 16.60 5.58 33.24
C VAL A 238 15.55 5.03 32.28
N LEU A 239 15.13 5.80 31.27
CA LEU A 239 14.20 5.35 30.24
C LEU A 239 14.72 4.12 29.49
N LYS A 240 16.00 4.13 29.09
CA LYS A 240 16.65 2.98 28.45
C LYS A 240 16.67 1.74 29.35
N LEU A 241 16.93 1.91 30.64
CA LEU A 241 16.94 0.81 31.60
C LEU A 241 15.54 0.20 31.77
N VAL A 242 14.52 1.03 31.96
CA VAL A 242 13.12 0.60 32.08
C VAL A 242 12.69 -0.13 30.81
N ALA A 243 12.99 0.43 29.64
CA ALA A 243 12.70 -0.21 28.37
C ALA A 243 13.40 -1.57 28.19
N HIS A 244 14.65 -1.69 28.64
CA HIS A 244 15.38 -2.96 28.62
C HIS A 244 14.70 -4.00 29.53
N CYS A 245 14.22 -3.60 30.70
CA CYS A 245 13.45 -4.47 31.59
C CYS A 245 12.17 -4.97 30.91
N PHE A 246 11.38 -4.10 30.27
CA PHE A 246 10.20 -4.53 29.51
C PHE A 246 10.58 -5.50 28.38
N LYS A 247 11.59 -5.16 27.59
CA LYS A 247 12.06 -5.98 26.46
C LYS A 247 12.54 -7.38 26.88
N ALA A 248 13.13 -7.51 28.06
CA ALA A 248 13.57 -8.80 28.60
C ALA A 248 12.43 -9.68 29.10
N ASN A 249 11.24 -9.11 29.36
CA ASN A 249 10.08 -9.81 29.92
C ASN A 249 8.97 -10.09 28.89
N VAL A 250 8.99 -9.44 27.74
CA VAL A 250 8.09 -9.75 26.61
C VAL A 250 8.49 -11.05 25.91
N LYS A 251 7.50 -11.89 25.60
CA LYS A 251 7.65 -13.15 24.86
C LYS A 251 7.18 -12.97 23.41
N GLY A 252 7.32 -14.01 22.59
CA GLY A 252 7.14 -13.94 21.13
C GLY A 252 5.79 -13.45 20.58
N ARG A 253 4.76 -13.24 21.42
CA ARG A 253 3.47 -12.62 21.03
C ARG A 253 3.24 -11.24 21.67
N ASP A 254 4.08 -10.82 22.61
CA ASP A 254 3.90 -9.58 23.36
C ASP A 254 4.58 -8.41 22.63
N THR A 255 3.96 -7.23 22.68
CA THR A 255 4.52 -6.00 22.11
C THR A 255 4.79 -5.00 23.24
N ALA A 256 6.06 -4.62 23.43
CA ALA A 256 6.45 -3.51 24.31
C ALA A 256 6.68 -2.24 23.48
N ALA A 257 6.02 -1.15 23.88
CA ALA A 257 6.12 0.14 23.23
C ALA A 257 6.30 1.26 24.25
N ARG A 258 7.01 2.32 23.83
CA ARG A 258 7.00 3.60 24.52
C ARG A 258 5.90 4.47 23.91
N TYR A 259 4.84 4.70 24.67
CA TYR A 259 3.64 5.39 24.22
C TYR A 259 3.76 6.91 24.41
N GLY A 260 4.45 7.33 25.46
CA GLY A 260 4.59 8.73 25.87
C GLY A 260 6.03 9.16 26.17
N GLY A 261 6.17 10.28 26.87
CA GLY A 261 7.48 10.77 27.30
C GLY A 261 8.13 9.84 28.34
N GLU A 262 7.35 9.34 29.29
CA GLU A 262 7.78 8.48 30.40
C GLU A 262 6.88 7.23 30.57
N GLU A 263 6.07 6.97 29.53
CA GLU A 263 5.07 5.89 29.42
C GLU A 263 5.46 4.88 28.34
#